data_AF-A0A177NIF2-F1
#
_entry.id   AF-A0A177NIF2-F1
#
_cell.length_a   1.000
_cell.length_b   1.000
_cell.length_c   1.000
_cell.angle_alpha   90.00
_cell.angle_beta   90.00
_cell.angle_gamma   90.00
#
_symmetry.space_group_name_H-M   'P 1'
#
loop_
_entity.id
_entity.type
_entity.pdbx_description
1 polymer ?
#
loop_
_entity_poly.entity_id
_entity_poly.type
_entity_poly.pdbx_seq_one_letter_code
_entity_poly.pdbx_strand_id
1 'polypeptide(L)' 'MVLDVAFDEDSNRTRKGHRDANLAILRHCALNLIKAEKTSKVGIKIKRLKAGWDNDYLLRVIGIN' A
#
# COMPACT_ATOMS: atom_id res chain seq x y z
N MET A 1 -17.72 -26.34 8.38
CA MET A 1 -17.88 -25.54 7.15
C MET A 1 -18.57 -24.22 7.48
N VAL A 2 -17.82 -23.24 8.00
CA VAL A 2 -18.31 -21.86 8.20
C VAL A 2 -17.21 -20.82 7.91
N LEU A 3 -16.05 -21.25 7.39
CA LEU A 3 -14.91 -20.36 7.15
C LEU A 3 -14.78 -19.96 5.67
N ASP A 4 -15.24 -20.80 4.73
CA ASP A 4 -15.17 -20.48 3.30
C ASP A 4 -16.29 -19.53 2.82
N VAL A 5 -17.34 -19.33 3.62
CA VAL A 5 -18.45 -18.40 3.32
C VAL A 5 -18.20 -16.98 3.83
N ALA A 6 -17.30 -16.79 4.81
CA ALA A 6 -17.03 -15.47 5.38
C ALA A 6 -16.15 -14.57 4.49
N PHE A 7 -15.47 -15.13 3.49
CA PHE A 7 -14.49 -14.42 2.67
C PHE A 7 -14.90 -14.18 1.22
N ASP A 8 -16.17 -14.42 0.86
CA ASP A 8 -16.68 -14.15 -0.49
C ASP A 8 -15.73 -14.69 -1.60
N GLU A 9 -15.12 -15.85 -1.32
CA GLU A 9 -14.08 -16.41 -2.17
C GLU A 9 -14.66 -17.20 -3.35
N ASP A 10 -15.94 -17.60 -3.26
CA ASP A 10 -16.63 -18.33 -4.33
C ASP A 10 -17.23 -17.41 -5.41
N SER A 11 -17.54 -16.15 -5.09
CA SER A 11 -18.07 -15.18 -6.07
C SER A 11 -17.01 -14.64 -7.03
N ASN A 12 -15.75 -15.04 -6.84
CA ASN A 12 -14.63 -14.18 -7.20
C ASN A 12 -13.61 -14.81 -8.14
N ARG A 13 -14.05 -15.77 -8.97
CA ARG A 13 -13.24 -16.35 -10.06
C ARG A 13 -12.90 -15.33 -11.15
N THR A 14 -13.58 -14.18 -11.19
CA THR A 14 -13.32 -13.07 -12.14
C THR A 14 -12.19 -12.12 -11.67
N ARG A 15 -11.75 -12.17 -10.41
CA ARG A 15 -10.78 -11.21 -9.81
C ARG A 15 -9.39 -11.81 -9.66
N LYS A 16 -8.99 -12.68 -10.60
CA LYS A 16 -7.60 -13.10 -10.76
C LYS A 16 -6.79 -12.08 -11.58
N GLY A 17 -7.43 -11.33 -12.48
CA GLY A 17 -6.77 -10.28 -13.28
C GLY A 17 -6.70 -8.90 -12.61
N HIS A 18 -7.74 -8.49 -11.87
CA HIS A 18 -7.78 -7.15 -11.25
C HIS A 18 -6.86 -7.00 -10.04
N ARG A 19 -6.50 -8.08 -9.34
CA ARG A 19 -5.62 -7.99 -8.15
C ARG A 19 -4.23 -7.46 -8.50
N ASP A 20 -3.64 -7.94 -9.58
CA ASP A 20 -2.30 -7.53 -9.99
C ASP A 20 -2.26 -6.09 -10.49
N ALA A 21 -3.26 -5.69 -11.30
CA ALA A 21 -3.40 -4.32 -11.77
C ALA A 21 -3.64 -3.34 -10.61
N ASN A 22 -4.55 -3.68 -9.69
CA ASN A 22 -4.82 -2.87 -8.50
C ASN A 22 -3.58 -2.74 -7.62
N LEU A 23 -2.83 -3.83 -7.44
CA LEU A 23 -1.59 -3.81 -6.67
C LEU A 23 -0.49 -3.00 -7.34
N ALA A 24 -0.39 -3.04 -8.68
CA ALA A 24 0.53 -2.20 -9.43
C ALA A 24 0.20 -0.70 -9.26
N ILE A 25 -1.09 -0.34 -9.34
CA ILE A 25 -1.57 1.02 -9.09
C ILE A 25 -1.21 1.46 -7.67
N LEU A 26 -1.52 0.65 -6.66
CA LEU A 26 -1.20 0.94 -5.26
C LEU A 26 0.31 1.15 -5.04
N ARG A 27 1.14 0.29 -5.64
CA ARG A 27 2.61 0.44 -5.57
C ARG A 27 3.08 1.73 -6.22
N HIS A 28 2.48 2.11 -7.36
CA HIS A 28 2.82 3.35 -8.04
C HIS A 28 2.40 4.58 -7.23
N CYS A 29 1.19 4.59 -6.66
CA CYS A 29 0.72 5.63 -5.74
C CYS A 29 1.65 5.77 -4.53
N ALA A 30 1.97 4.66 -3.86
CA ALA A 30 2.88 4.69 -2.71
C ALA A 30 4.28 5.20 -3.07
N LEU A 31 4.81 4.81 -4.23
CA LEU A 31 6.10 5.29 -4.70
C LEU A 31 6.09 6.81 -4.96
N ASN A 32 5.01 7.33 -5.55
CA ASN A 32 4.87 8.76 -5.80
C ASN A 32 4.79 9.56 -4.50
N LEU A 33 4.02 9.09 -3.52
CA LEU A 33 3.95 9.71 -2.19
C LEU A 33 5.33 9.73 -1.50
N ILE A 34 6.06 8.61 -1.53
CA ILE A 34 7.40 8.51 -0.94
C ILE A 34 8.41 9.44 -1.65
N LYS A 35 8.29 9.61 -2.97
CA LYS A 35 9.14 10.55 -3.74
C LYS A 35 8.80 12.01 -3.45
N ALA A 36 7.52 12.32 -3.20
CA ALA A 36 7.06 13.67 -2.87
C ALA A 36 7.43 14.09 -1.44
N GLU A 37 7.65 13.12 -0.54
CA GLU A 37 8.13 13.35 0.82
C GLU A 37 9.56 13.95 0.79
N LYS A 38 9.76 15.12 1.41
CA LYS A 38 11.04 15.84 1.41
C LYS A 38 11.71 15.99 2.77
N THR A 39 11.06 15.57 3.86
CA THR A 39 11.57 15.75 5.23
C THR A 39 12.70 14.77 5.55
N SER A 40 12.73 13.59 4.91
CA SER A 40 13.85 12.67 5.03
C SER A 40 14.84 12.79 3.87
N LYS A 41 16.14 12.97 4.17
CA LYS A 41 17.23 13.01 3.18
C LYS A 41 17.75 11.62 2.77
N VAL A 42 17.06 10.55 3.18
CA VAL A 42 17.45 9.16 2.88
C VAL A 42 16.83 8.68 1.57
N GLY A 43 17.39 7.59 1.02
CA GLY A 43 16.87 6.97 -0.20
C GLY A 43 15.47 6.37 -0.04
N ILE A 44 14.78 6.18 -1.17
CA ILE A 44 13.39 5.68 -1.27
C ILE A 44 13.17 4.38 -0.47
N LYS A 45 14.14 3.45 -0.52
CA LYS A 45 14.07 2.17 0.23
C LYS A 45 13.93 2.40 1.73
N ILE A 46 14.73 3.30 2.30
CA ILE A 46 14.69 3.62 3.73
C ILE A 46 13.41 4.37 4.07
N LYS A 47 12.98 5.32 3.23
CA LYS A 47 11.69 6.00 3.43
C LYS A 47 10.51 5.03 3.49
N ARG A 48 10.50 4.03 2.61
CA ARG A 48 9.46 2.97 2.60
C ARG A 48 9.49 2.14 3.89
N LEU A 49 10.67 1.77 4.37
CA LEU A 49 10.82 1.03 5.63
C LEU A 49 10.37 1.88 6.82
N LYS A 50 10.76 3.16 6.84
CA LYS A 50 10.36 4.10 7.90
C LYS A 50 8.84 4.26 7.96
N ALA A 51 8.18 4.44 6.82
CA ALA A 51 6.71 4.50 6.75
C ALA A 51 6.03 3.19 7.16
N GLY A 52 6.74 2.05 7.14
CA GLY A 52 6.22 0.78 7.66
C GLY A 52 6.40 0.60 9.16
N TRP A 53 7.27 1.38 9.83
CA TRP A 53 7.62 1.22 11.25
C TRP A 53 7.22 2.41 12.11
N ASP A 54 7.03 3.59 11.51
CA ASP A 54 6.74 4.86 12.17
C ASP A 54 5.44 5.44 11.61
N ASN A 55 4.39 5.39 12.41
CA ASN A 55 3.05 5.85 12.01
C ASN A 55 2.99 7.37 11.81
N ASP A 56 3.74 8.16 12.57
CA ASP A 56 3.76 9.62 12.40
C ASP A 56 4.42 9.98 11.06
N TYR A 57 5.48 9.26 10.71
CA TYR A 57 6.11 9.38 9.41
C TYR A 57 5.20 8.88 8.28
N LEU A 58 4.45 7.79 8.49
CA LEU A 58 3.45 7.32 7.54
C LEU A 58 2.38 8.38 7.29
N LEU A 59 1.78 8.95 8.34
CA LEU A 59 0.75 9.99 8.25
C LEU A 59 1.25 11.21 7.47
N ARG A 60 2.52 11.59 7.68
CA ARG A 60 3.17 12.64 6.90
C ARG A 60 3.34 12.27 5.42
N VAL A 61 3.79 11.04 5.13
CA VAL A 61 3.97 10.56 3.74
C VAL A 61 2.64 10.57 2.97
N ILE A 62 1.53 10.23 3.64
CA ILE A 62 0.20 10.22 3.02
C ILE A 62 -0.55 11.56 3.12
N GLY A 63 0.05 12.58 3.75
CA GLY A 63 -0.48 13.95 3.79
C GLY A 63 -1.68 14.16 4.73
N ILE A 64 -1.79 13.38 5.81
CA ILE A 64 -2.90 13.43 6.78
C ILE A 64 -2.44 14.05 8.12
N ASN A 65 -1.29 14.73 8.14
CA ASN A 65 -0.73 15.46 9.29
C ASN A 65 -0.27 16.85 8.87
#